data_AF-A0A4R4W5L9-F1
#
_entry.id   AF-A0A4R4W5L9-F1
#
_cell.length_a   1.000
_cell.length_b   1.000
_cell.length_c   1.000
_cell.angle_alpha   90.00
_cell.angle_beta   90.00
_cell.angle_gamma   90.00
#
_symmetry.space_group_name_H-M   'P 1'
#
loop_
_entity.id
_entity.type
_entity.pdbx_description
1 polymer ?
#
loop_
_entity_poly.entity_id
_entity_poly.type
_entity_poly.pdbx_seq_one_letter_code
_entity_poly.pdbx_strand_id
1 'polypeptide(L)'
;MSHKRSGLLSGLIVGLLAGLICAAGLGAAVLLQESLPGDITAFGNGLPLPLALSLVIALVVSFAMGSVRPRTFVLVPVATLYAGGSVAAGQIAGLAVMIGSAQRTPGRQTPAGLSDVTLPAFTEGLPEATALYRDPLTETWPAWLYIAVAALAALVLVTLRVTRVRRSQRAQEAEKTEVEAEEPREPEYRAPFEPAQAPAPKPTTDLFTPRKPARE
;
A
#
# COMPACT_ATOMS: atom_id res chain seq x y z
N MET A 1 -8.82 29.89 -7.28
CA MET A 1 -9.29 28.55 -6.85
C MET A 1 -8.07 27.68 -6.55
N SER A 2 -7.81 27.36 -5.28
CA SER A 2 -6.67 26.53 -4.88
C SER A 2 -6.93 25.07 -5.25
N HIS A 3 -6.17 24.51 -6.18
CA HIS A 3 -6.25 23.09 -6.50
C HIS A 3 -5.93 22.27 -5.25
N LYS A 4 -6.91 21.46 -4.79
CA LYS A 4 -6.68 20.41 -3.77
C LYS A 4 -5.59 19.48 -4.32
N ARG A 5 -4.34 19.66 -3.88
CA ARG A 5 -3.21 18.79 -4.24
C ARG A 5 -3.59 17.34 -3.89
N SER A 6 -3.53 16.46 -4.88
CA SER A 6 -3.84 15.04 -4.70
C SER A 6 -2.78 14.43 -3.77
N GLY A 7 -3.20 13.76 -2.70
CA GLY A 7 -2.29 13.08 -1.75
C GLY A 7 -1.57 11.87 -2.34
N LEU A 8 -1.71 11.63 -3.65
CA LEU A 8 -1.24 10.43 -4.34
C LEU A 8 0.30 10.34 -4.34
N LEU A 9 1.00 11.43 -4.67
CA LEU A 9 2.47 11.44 -4.71
C LEU A 9 3.06 11.15 -3.32
N SER A 10 2.52 11.78 -2.28
CA SER A 10 2.98 11.56 -0.92
C SER A 10 2.67 10.13 -0.44
N GLY A 11 1.52 9.55 -0.83
CA GLY A 11 1.19 8.16 -0.54
C GLY A 11 2.13 7.16 -1.21
N LEU A 12 2.57 7.43 -2.44
CA LEU A 12 3.57 6.62 -3.14
C LEU A 12 4.93 6.68 -2.46
N ILE A 13 5.42 7.89 -2.15
CA ILE A 13 6.73 8.08 -1.51
C ILE A 13 6.75 7.40 -0.14
N VAL A 14 5.72 7.61 0.68
CA VAL A 14 5.62 7.03 2.02
C VAL A 14 5.49 5.51 1.94
N GLY A 15 4.71 4.98 1.00
CA GLY A 15 4.61 3.53 0.76
C GLY A 15 5.94 2.92 0.32
N LEU A 16 6.68 3.59 -0.56
CA LEU A 16 7.99 3.15 -1.03
C LEU A 16 9.01 3.12 0.11
N LEU A 17 9.09 4.19 0.91
CA LEU A 17 9.99 4.25 2.06
C LEU A 17 9.66 3.17 3.09
N ALA A 18 8.39 3.02 3.43
CA ALA A 18 7.93 1.95 4.32
C ALA A 18 8.31 0.56 3.77
N GLY A 19 8.13 0.36 2.47
CA GLY A 19 8.49 -0.88 1.80
C GLY A 19 9.98 -1.17 1.83
N LEU A 20 10.84 -0.17 1.61
CA LEU A 20 12.29 -0.32 1.68
C LEU A 20 12.78 -0.63 3.11
N ILE A 21 12.22 0.04 4.12
CA ILE A 21 12.52 -0.22 5.53
C ILE A 21 12.10 -1.64 5.90
N CYS A 22 10.92 -2.07 5.45
CA CYS A 22 10.42 -3.44 5.65
C CYS A 22 11.31 -4.48 4.97
N ALA A 23 11.77 -4.22 3.75
CA ALA A 23 12.69 -5.11 3.03
C ALA A 23 14.04 -5.23 3.75
N ALA A 24 14.61 -4.11 4.21
CA ALA A 24 15.85 -4.10 4.98
C ALA A 24 15.69 -4.87 6.31
N GLY A 25 14.57 -4.65 7.01
CA GLY A 25 14.25 -5.37 8.25
C GLY A 25 14.09 -6.87 8.05
N LEU A 26 13.41 -7.28 6.98
CA LEU A 26 13.29 -8.70 6.62
C LEU A 26 14.65 -9.31 6.26
N GLY A 27 15.47 -8.61 5.47
CA GLY A 27 16.81 -9.06 5.13
C GLY A 27 17.70 -9.25 6.37
N ALA A 28 17.61 -8.34 7.34
CA ALA A 28 18.28 -8.49 8.63
C ALA A 28 17.73 -9.67 9.44
N ALA A 29 16.40 -9.89 9.43
CA ALA A 29 15.77 -11.02 10.10
C ALA A 29 16.21 -12.37 9.51
N VAL A 30 16.37 -12.46 8.19
CA VAL A 30 16.90 -13.66 7.51
C VAL A 30 18.34 -13.93 7.94
N LEU A 31 19.19 -12.92 8.01
CA LEU A 31 20.58 -13.08 8.46
C LEU A 31 20.69 -13.54 9.92
N LEU A 32 19.82 -13.00 10.78
CA LEU A 32 19.80 -13.33 12.20
C LEU A 32 18.99 -14.59 12.51
N GLN A 33 18.40 -15.25 11.52
CA GLN A 33 17.53 -16.41 11.75
C GLN A 33 18.29 -17.56 12.41
N GLU A 34 19.56 -17.76 12.05
CA GLU A 34 20.44 -18.77 12.66
C GLU A 34 20.85 -18.45 14.10
N SER A 35 20.69 -17.20 14.54
CA SER A 35 20.99 -16.76 15.91
C SER A 35 19.80 -16.89 16.86
N LEU A 36 18.60 -17.19 16.35
CA LEU A 36 17.39 -17.35 17.15
C LEU A 36 17.35 -18.73 17.85
N PRO A 37 16.76 -18.82 19.05
CA PRO A 37 16.50 -20.11 19.71
C PRO A 37 15.76 -21.07 18.77
N GLY A 38 16.25 -22.31 18.69
CA GLY A 38 15.69 -23.35 17.82
C GLY A 38 14.20 -23.60 18.03
N ASP A 39 13.70 -23.39 19.25
CA ASP A 39 12.27 -23.53 19.57
C ASP A 39 11.38 -22.57 18.78
N ILE A 40 11.89 -21.39 18.40
CA ILE A 40 11.16 -20.37 17.64
C ILE A 40 11.23 -20.66 16.13
N THR A 41 12.36 -21.19 15.66
CA THR A 41 12.60 -21.45 14.23
C THR A 41 12.10 -22.82 13.79
N ALA A 42 11.99 -23.80 14.69
CA ALA A 42 11.46 -25.12 14.41
C ALA A 42 9.93 -25.23 14.60
N PHE A 43 9.31 -24.27 15.29
CA PHE A 43 7.86 -24.28 15.53
C PHE A 43 7.09 -24.27 14.21
N GLY A 44 6.17 -25.24 14.03
CA GLY A 44 5.33 -25.34 12.83
C GLY A 44 6.11 -25.44 11.51
N ASN A 45 7.19 -26.21 11.49
CA ASN A 45 8.10 -26.39 10.34
C ASN A 45 8.81 -25.10 9.88
N GLY A 46 8.93 -24.09 10.74
CA GLY A 46 9.62 -22.83 10.42
C GLY A 46 8.85 -21.88 9.48
N LEU A 47 7.61 -22.23 9.10
CA LEU A 47 6.69 -21.37 8.33
C LEU A 47 6.06 -20.20 9.11
N PRO A 48 5.74 -20.29 10.42
CA PRO A 48 4.91 -19.27 11.07
C PRO A 48 5.65 -17.95 11.26
N LEU A 49 6.97 -17.97 11.50
CA LEU A 49 7.78 -16.76 11.66
C LEU A 49 7.84 -15.91 10.37
N PRO A 50 8.23 -16.45 9.19
CA PRO A 50 8.23 -15.67 7.96
C PRO A 50 6.82 -15.23 7.53
N LEU A 51 5.79 -16.03 7.81
CA LEU A 51 4.40 -15.63 7.61
C LEU A 51 4.01 -14.43 8.49
N ALA A 52 4.34 -14.46 9.78
CA ALA A 52 4.09 -13.34 10.68
C ALA A 52 4.81 -12.07 10.20
N LEU A 53 6.07 -12.19 9.77
CA LEU A 53 6.81 -11.06 9.20
C LEU A 53 6.15 -10.52 7.93
N SER A 54 5.69 -11.39 7.03
CA SER A 54 4.97 -10.97 5.81
C SER A 54 3.69 -10.17 6.12
N LEU A 55 2.95 -10.57 7.18
CA LEU A 55 1.77 -9.85 7.66
C LEU A 55 2.13 -8.50 8.28
N VAL A 56 3.21 -8.43 9.06
CA VAL A 56 3.73 -7.18 9.63
C VAL A 56 4.11 -6.21 8.52
N ILE A 57 4.82 -6.68 7.48
CA ILE A 57 5.18 -5.87 6.31
C ILE A 57 3.92 -5.34 5.61
N ALA A 58 2.95 -6.21 5.36
CA ALA A 58 1.68 -5.81 4.76
C ALA A 58 0.96 -4.74 5.61
N LEU A 59 0.97 -4.88 6.93
CA LEU A 59 0.36 -3.93 7.85
C LEU A 59 1.08 -2.57 7.81
N VAL A 60 2.41 -2.55 7.90
CA VAL A 60 3.21 -1.32 7.88
C VAL A 60 3.04 -0.59 6.55
N VAL A 61 3.16 -1.29 5.42
CA VAL A 61 3.00 -0.70 4.08
C VAL A 61 1.57 -0.16 3.88
N SER A 62 0.55 -0.93 4.26
CA SER A 62 -0.85 -0.52 4.15
C SER A 62 -1.19 0.66 5.06
N PHE A 63 -0.62 0.68 6.27
CA PHE A 63 -0.80 1.77 7.22
C PHE A 63 -0.17 3.05 6.69
N ALA A 64 1.07 2.96 6.22
CA ALA A 64 1.86 4.05 5.66
C ALA A 64 1.14 4.67 4.45
N MET A 65 0.76 3.86 3.45
CA MET A 65 0.03 4.36 2.27
C MET A 65 -1.35 4.91 2.62
N GLY A 66 -2.07 4.27 3.54
CA GLY A 66 -3.40 4.72 3.93
C GLY A 66 -3.41 5.99 4.81
N SER A 67 -2.28 6.36 5.41
CA SER A 67 -2.15 7.59 6.22
C SER A 67 -2.27 8.87 5.38
N VAL A 68 -1.97 8.80 4.07
CA VAL A 68 -1.80 9.97 3.21
C VAL A 68 -3.09 10.37 2.45
N ARG A 69 -4.26 10.30 3.11
CA ARG A 69 -5.60 10.52 2.50
C ARG A 69 -5.90 9.56 1.33
N PRO A 70 -6.57 8.42 1.60
CA PRO A 70 -6.89 7.43 0.58
C PRO A 70 -8.11 7.89 -0.22
N ARG A 71 -7.90 8.72 -1.25
CA ARG A 71 -8.98 9.08 -2.19
C ARG A 71 -9.03 8.19 -3.43
N THR A 72 -7.94 7.50 -3.75
CA THR A 72 -7.78 6.86 -5.06
C THR A 72 -7.62 5.35 -4.94
N PHE A 73 -8.48 4.59 -5.64
CA PHE A 73 -8.35 3.13 -5.78
C PHE A 73 -7.03 2.69 -6.42
N VAL A 74 -6.34 3.59 -7.13
CA VAL A 74 -5.01 3.36 -7.70
C VAL A 74 -3.97 2.99 -6.62
N LEU A 75 -4.17 3.39 -5.36
CA LEU A 75 -3.27 2.99 -4.26
C LEU A 75 -3.39 1.50 -3.90
N VAL A 76 -4.50 0.82 -4.25
CA VAL A 76 -4.71 -0.59 -3.95
C VAL A 76 -3.69 -1.49 -4.66
N PRO A 77 -3.58 -1.50 -6.00
CA PRO A 77 -2.61 -2.35 -6.68
C PRO A 77 -1.16 -1.96 -6.35
N VAL A 78 -0.90 -0.68 -6.03
CA VAL A 78 0.45 -0.25 -5.65
C VAL A 78 0.81 -0.74 -4.26
N ALA A 79 -0.12 -0.75 -3.31
CA ALA A 79 0.11 -1.30 -1.98
C ALA A 79 0.41 -2.80 -2.01
N THR A 80 -0.28 -3.55 -2.88
CA THR A 80 0.02 -4.97 -3.07
C THR A 80 1.40 -5.20 -3.66
N LEU A 81 1.77 -4.39 -4.66
CA LEU A 81 3.09 -4.43 -5.28
C LEU A 81 4.19 -4.08 -4.29
N TYR A 82 4.00 -3.05 -3.45
CA TYR A 82 4.98 -2.66 -2.44
C TYR A 82 5.10 -3.73 -1.35
N ALA A 83 4.00 -4.26 -0.81
CA ALA A 83 4.07 -5.28 0.23
C ALA A 83 4.72 -6.58 -0.28
N GLY A 84 4.28 -7.09 -1.44
CA GLY A 84 4.87 -8.29 -2.04
C GLY A 84 6.33 -8.07 -2.47
N GLY A 85 6.61 -6.92 -3.08
CA GLY A 85 7.96 -6.53 -3.50
C GLY A 85 8.93 -6.36 -2.32
N SER A 86 8.47 -5.83 -1.19
CA SER A 86 9.25 -5.75 0.04
C SER A 86 9.66 -7.12 0.57
N VAL A 87 8.75 -8.09 0.53
CA VAL A 87 9.04 -9.46 0.96
C VAL A 87 10.09 -10.10 0.03
N ALA A 88 9.90 -10.00 -1.28
CA ALA A 88 10.85 -10.54 -2.26
C ALA A 88 12.23 -9.87 -2.14
N ALA A 89 12.28 -8.54 -2.08
CA ALA A 89 13.52 -7.78 -1.96
C ALA A 89 14.26 -8.10 -0.65
N GLY A 90 13.53 -8.23 0.46
CA GLY A 90 14.12 -8.62 1.74
C GLY A 90 14.69 -10.03 1.74
N GLN A 91 13.99 -11.00 1.14
CA GLN A 91 14.48 -12.38 1.00
C GLN A 91 15.75 -12.43 0.15
N ILE A 92 15.73 -11.77 -1.02
CA ILE A 92 16.89 -11.71 -1.91
C ILE A 92 18.07 -11.04 -1.19
N ALA A 93 17.85 -9.92 -0.51
CA ALA A 93 18.92 -9.20 0.18
C ALA A 93 19.54 -10.03 1.31
N GLY A 94 18.72 -10.65 2.16
CA GLY A 94 19.20 -11.49 3.25
C GLY A 94 19.95 -12.72 2.73
N LEU A 95 19.37 -13.44 1.77
CA LEU A 95 19.99 -14.63 1.17
C LEU A 95 21.28 -14.31 0.43
N ALA A 96 21.34 -13.22 -0.33
CA ALA A 96 22.54 -12.83 -1.08
C ALA A 96 23.72 -12.57 -0.14
N VAL A 97 23.49 -11.87 0.98
CA VAL A 97 24.53 -11.63 1.99
C VAL A 97 24.94 -12.94 2.66
N MET A 98 23.97 -13.78 3.04
CA MET A 98 24.23 -15.07 3.70
C MET A 98 25.07 -15.99 2.80
N ILE A 99 24.64 -16.21 1.56
CA ILE A 99 25.33 -17.04 0.57
C ILE A 99 26.73 -16.50 0.28
N GLY A 100 26.87 -15.20 -0.02
CA GLY A 100 28.18 -14.63 -0.31
C GLY A 100 29.12 -14.64 0.89
N SER A 101 28.60 -14.47 2.12
CA SER A 101 29.40 -14.59 3.34
C SER A 101 29.92 -16.03 3.52
N ALA A 102 29.09 -17.04 3.24
CA ALA A 102 29.47 -18.45 3.32
C ALA A 102 30.51 -18.82 2.26
N GLN A 103 30.38 -18.31 1.03
CA GLN A 103 31.35 -18.50 -0.05
C GLN A 103 32.73 -17.91 0.30
N ARG A 104 32.76 -16.80 1.03
CA ARG A 104 34.02 -16.16 1.44
C ARG A 104 34.70 -16.78 2.63
N THR A 105 33.93 -17.37 3.54
CA THR A 105 34.48 -17.96 4.76
C THR A 105 33.98 -19.40 4.90
N PRO A 106 34.39 -20.30 3.98
CA PRO A 106 33.95 -21.68 4.00
C PRO A 106 34.40 -22.36 5.29
N GLY A 107 33.47 -23.06 5.97
CA GLY A 107 33.73 -23.76 7.23
C GLY A 107 33.55 -22.92 8.51
N ARG A 108 33.04 -21.69 8.40
CA ARG A 108 32.70 -20.87 9.55
C ARG A 108 31.62 -21.54 10.40
N GLN A 109 31.89 -21.70 11.70
CA GLN A 109 30.96 -22.31 12.67
C GLN A 109 29.98 -21.32 13.29
N THR A 110 30.26 -20.01 13.16
CA THR A 110 29.40 -18.95 13.70
C THR A 110 28.41 -18.49 12.63
N PRO A 111 27.15 -18.22 13.00
CA PRO A 111 26.15 -17.71 12.06
C PRO A 111 26.55 -16.37 11.46
N ALA A 112 25.95 -16.05 10.30
CA ALA A 112 26.15 -14.77 9.63
C ALA A 112 25.72 -13.61 10.55
N GLY A 113 26.57 -12.58 10.64
CA GLY A 113 26.37 -11.44 11.52
C GLY A 113 26.33 -10.11 10.77
N LEU A 114 26.12 -9.02 11.51
CA LEU A 114 26.14 -7.65 10.97
C LEU A 114 27.46 -7.29 10.27
N SER A 115 28.58 -7.86 10.72
CA SER A 115 29.90 -7.69 10.10
C SER A 115 29.97 -8.25 8.67
N ASP A 116 29.08 -9.17 8.33
CA ASP A 116 29.06 -9.86 7.05
C ASP A 116 28.22 -9.11 6.00
N VAL A 117 27.49 -8.08 6.44
CA VAL A 117 26.74 -7.14 5.57
C VAL A 117 27.74 -6.23 4.85
N THR A 118 28.33 -6.77 3.80
CA THR A 118 29.26 -6.05 2.93
C THR A 118 28.75 -6.08 1.50
N LEU A 119 28.95 -4.97 0.77
CA LEU A 119 28.63 -4.90 -0.66
C LEU A 119 29.20 -6.10 -1.42
N PRO A 120 30.46 -6.51 -1.17
CA PRO A 120 31.03 -7.58 -1.94
C PRO A 120 30.42 -8.95 -1.58
N ALA A 121 29.96 -9.21 -0.35
CA ALA A 121 29.26 -10.45 -0.01
C ALA A 121 27.89 -10.49 -0.69
N PHE A 122 27.17 -9.37 -0.65
CA PHE A 122 25.90 -9.22 -1.35
C PHE A 122 26.04 -9.50 -2.85
N THR A 123 27.03 -8.92 -3.54
CA THR A 123 27.18 -9.10 -5.00
C THR A 123 27.55 -10.51 -5.40
N GLU A 124 28.32 -11.23 -4.59
CA GLU A 124 28.73 -12.61 -4.86
C GLU A 124 27.58 -13.60 -4.69
N GLY A 125 26.75 -13.43 -3.65
CA GLY A 125 25.59 -14.30 -3.42
C GLY A 125 24.33 -13.92 -4.20
N LEU A 126 24.28 -12.74 -4.83
CA LEU A 126 23.09 -12.25 -5.55
C LEU A 126 22.60 -13.18 -6.67
N PRO A 127 23.48 -13.75 -7.54
CA PRO A 127 23.04 -14.65 -8.61
C PRO A 127 22.30 -15.87 -8.07
N GLU A 128 22.81 -16.47 -6.99
CA GLU A 128 22.25 -17.66 -6.36
C GLU A 128 20.97 -17.33 -5.57
N ALA A 129 20.94 -16.20 -4.86
CA ALA A 129 19.73 -15.73 -4.19
C ALA A 129 18.57 -15.45 -5.16
N THR A 130 18.85 -14.96 -6.37
CA THR A 130 17.83 -14.75 -7.41
C THR A 130 17.44 -16.03 -8.14
N ALA A 131 18.30 -17.06 -8.14
CA ALA A 131 18.00 -18.36 -8.72
C ALA A 131 16.83 -19.06 -7.99
N LEU A 132 16.64 -18.78 -6.69
CA LEU A 132 15.51 -19.26 -5.90
C LEU A 132 14.14 -18.97 -6.54
N TYR A 133 14.01 -17.91 -7.33
CA TYR A 133 12.74 -17.58 -8.01
C TYR A 133 12.64 -18.14 -9.43
N ARG A 134 13.69 -18.81 -9.92
CA ARG A 134 13.75 -19.49 -11.22
C ARG A 134 13.55 -21.01 -11.09
N ASP A 135 13.82 -21.56 -9.91
CA ASP A 135 13.68 -22.98 -9.60
C ASP A 135 12.20 -23.44 -9.59
N PRO A 136 11.94 -24.74 -9.84
CA PRO A 136 10.59 -25.27 -9.97
C PRO A 136 9.73 -24.98 -8.74
N LEU A 137 8.45 -24.71 -8.99
CA LEU A 137 7.50 -24.26 -7.96
C LEU A 137 7.37 -25.24 -6.78
N THR A 138 7.62 -26.53 -7.01
CA THR A 138 7.57 -27.58 -5.99
C THR A 138 8.60 -27.37 -4.87
N GLU A 139 9.72 -26.71 -5.16
CA GLU A 139 10.80 -26.45 -4.20
C GLU A 139 10.71 -25.02 -3.63
N THR A 140 10.18 -24.09 -4.42
CA THR A 140 10.19 -22.65 -4.11
C THR A 140 8.85 -22.12 -3.59
N TRP A 141 7.82 -22.98 -3.49
CA TRP A 141 6.48 -22.59 -3.05
C TRP A 141 6.42 -21.77 -1.75
N PRO A 142 7.27 -21.97 -0.72
CA PRO A 142 7.19 -21.18 0.52
C PRO A 142 7.52 -19.71 0.27
N ALA A 143 8.53 -19.43 -0.56
CA ALA A 143 8.93 -18.07 -0.91
C ALA A 143 7.79 -17.32 -1.62
N TRP A 144 7.12 -18.00 -2.55
CA TRP A 144 5.94 -17.48 -3.26
C TRP A 144 4.73 -17.28 -2.33
N LEU A 145 4.52 -18.20 -1.38
CA LEU A 145 3.47 -18.10 -0.38
C LEU A 145 3.63 -16.85 0.48
N TYR A 146 4.84 -16.54 0.96
CA TYR A 146 5.09 -15.33 1.77
C TYR A 146 4.79 -14.04 0.98
N ILE A 147 5.18 -14.00 -0.29
CA ILE A 147 4.88 -12.87 -1.18
C ILE A 147 3.37 -12.73 -1.38
N ALA A 148 2.67 -13.84 -1.65
CA ALA A 148 1.23 -13.86 -1.85
C ALA A 148 0.47 -13.41 -0.59
N VAL A 149 0.87 -13.89 0.59
CA VAL A 149 0.26 -13.50 1.87
C VAL A 149 0.42 -12.01 2.13
N ALA A 150 1.62 -11.45 1.94
CA ALA A 150 1.83 -10.02 2.09
C ALA A 150 1.01 -9.19 1.09
N ALA A 151 0.98 -9.61 -0.19
CA ALA A 151 0.23 -8.93 -1.22
C ALA A 151 -1.29 -8.96 -0.95
N LEU A 152 -1.85 -10.13 -0.60
CA LEU A 152 -3.28 -10.29 -0.29
C LEU A 152 -3.68 -9.53 0.97
N ALA A 153 -2.88 -9.60 2.04
CA ALA A 153 -3.15 -8.86 3.26
C ALA A 153 -3.16 -7.34 3.00
N ALA A 154 -2.19 -6.84 2.22
CA ALA A 154 -2.15 -5.43 1.86
C ALA A 154 -3.35 -5.02 0.99
N LEU A 155 -3.75 -5.88 0.04
CA LEU A 155 -4.94 -5.69 -0.78
C LEU A 155 -6.18 -5.50 0.10
N VAL A 156 -6.40 -6.44 1.03
CA VAL A 156 -7.56 -6.44 1.93
C VAL A 156 -7.54 -5.22 2.85
N LEU A 157 -6.42 -4.90 3.47
CA LEU A 157 -6.31 -3.77 4.40
C LEU A 157 -6.57 -2.43 3.70
N VAL A 158 -5.98 -2.21 2.53
CA VAL A 158 -6.14 -0.95 1.79
C VAL A 158 -7.55 -0.84 1.19
N THR A 159 -8.11 -1.92 0.65
CA THR A 159 -9.50 -1.91 0.13
C THR A 159 -10.52 -1.63 1.24
N LEU A 160 -10.40 -2.27 2.39
CA LEU A 160 -11.26 -2.00 3.55
C LEU A 160 -11.13 -0.56 4.04
N ARG A 161 -9.91 -0.01 4.06
CA ARG A 161 -9.69 1.38 4.48
C ARG A 161 -10.28 2.37 3.48
N VAL A 162 -10.07 2.17 2.18
CA VAL A 162 -10.63 3.03 1.12
C VAL A 162 -12.16 3.01 1.15
N THR A 163 -12.76 1.83 1.30
CA THR A 163 -14.23 1.70 1.39
C THR A 163 -14.79 2.36 2.65
N ARG A 164 -14.14 2.21 3.81
CA ARG A 164 -14.52 2.90 5.07
C ARG A 164 -14.44 4.42 4.94
N VAL A 165 -13.35 4.94 4.38
CA VAL A 165 -13.16 6.40 4.20
C VAL A 165 -14.18 6.99 3.22
N ARG A 166 -14.54 6.26 2.16
CA ARG A 166 -15.60 6.71 1.25
C ARG A 166 -16.98 6.66 1.90
N ARG A 167 -17.27 5.65 2.73
CA ARG A 167 -18.53 5.58 3.48
C ARG A 167 -18.65 6.74 4.46
N SER A 168 -17.60 7.05 5.22
CA SER A 168 -17.61 8.19 6.14
C SER A 168 -17.72 9.53 5.41
N GLN A 169 -17.10 9.68 4.23
CA GLN A 169 -17.26 10.88 3.42
C GLN A 169 -18.67 11.04 2.87
N ARG A 170 -19.30 9.97 2.39
CA ARG A 170 -20.71 10.02 1.96
C ARG A 170 -21.65 10.36 3.12
N ALA A 171 -21.40 9.82 4.31
CA ALA A 171 -22.18 10.17 5.50
C ALA A 171 -21.99 11.66 5.87
N GLN A 172 -20.76 12.18 5.83
CA GLN A 172 -20.48 13.60 6.08
C GLN A 172 -21.04 14.52 4.99
N GLU A 173 -21.07 14.08 3.73
CA GLU A 173 -21.70 14.83 2.64
C GLU A 173 -23.22 14.85 2.81
N ALA A 174 -23.83 13.72 3.17
CA ALA A 174 -25.26 13.65 3.49
C ALA A 174 -25.63 14.52 4.69
N GLU A 175 -24.86 14.44 5.78
CA GLU A 175 -25.06 15.28 6.98
C GLU A 175 -24.86 16.77 6.66
N LYS A 176 -23.89 17.13 5.81
CA LYS A 176 -23.76 18.52 5.34
C LYS A 176 -24.93 18.96 4.48
N THR A 177 -25.43 18.11 3.59
CA THR A 177 -26.59 18.42 2.77
C THR A 177 -27.87 18.51 3.61
N GLU A 178 -27.99 17.71 4.66
CA GLU A 178 -29.08 17.79 5.63
C GLU A 178 -28.98 19.05 6.48
N VAL A 179 -27.81 19.41 7.00
CA VAL A 179 -27.60 20.67 7.74
C VAL A 179 -27.79 21.91 6.85
N GLU A 180 -27.37 21.86 5.58
CA GLU A 180 -27.60 22.93 4.59
C GLU A 180 -29.06 22.97 4.09
N ALA A 181 -29.84 21.89 4.30
CA ALA A 181 -31.28 21.84 4.04
C ALA A 181 -32.14 22.16 5.28
N GLU A 182 -31.61 21.93 6.49
CA GLU A 182 -32.21 22.26 7.79
C GLU A 182 -31.83 23.66 8.29
N GLU A 183 -30.79 24.29 7.75
CA GLU A 183 -30.67 25.74 7.83
C GLU A 183 -31.98 26.30 7.24
N PRO A 184 -32.84 26.94 8.06
CA PRO A 184 -34.01 27.58 7.52
C PRO A 184 -33.46 28.59 6.53
N ARG A 185 -33.77 28.41 5.24
CA ARG A 185 -33.67 29.49 4.27
C ARG A 185 -34.45 30.63 4.89
N GLU A 186 -33.73 31.54 5.55
CA GLU A 186 -34.33 32.73 6.12
C GLU A 186 -35.14 33.32 4.97
N PRO A 187 -36.46 33.51 5.13
CA PRO A 187 -37.24 34.14 4.10
C PRO A 187 -36.56 35.47 3.84
N GLU A 188 -35.95 35.64 2.65
CA GLU A 188 -35.32 36.88 2.22
C GLU A 188 -36.24 38.02 2.66
N TYR A 189 -35.83 38.76 3.68
CA TYR A 189 -36.61 39.87 4.19
C TYR A 189 -36.55 40.95 3.10
N ARG A 190 -37.49 40.86 2.17
CA ARG A 190 -37.69 41.86 1.13
C ARG A 190 -38.17 43.12 1.82
N ALA A 191 -37.28 44.09 1.96
CA ALA A 191 -37.70 45.43 2.30
C ALA A 191 -38.73 45.92 1.25
N PRO A 192 -39.82 46.60 1.64
CA PRO A 192 -40.90 47.02 0.73
C PRO A 192 -40.50 47.91 -0.45
N PHE A 193 -39.22 48.33 -0.54
CA PHE A 193 -38.71 49.29 -1.52
C PHE A 193 -37.52 48.79 -2.34
N GLU A 194 -37.19 47.49 -2.30
CA GLU A 194 -36.25 46.96 -3.29
C GLU A 194 -36.91 46.89 -4.67
N PRO A 195 -36.36 47.55 -5.71
CA PRO A 195 -36.86 47.41 -7.06
C PRO A 195 -36.73 45.95 -7.47
N ALA A 196 -37.82 45.37 -8.00
CA ALA A 196 -37.88 43.97 -8.41
C ALA A 196 -36.68 43.61 -9.29
N GLN A 197 -35.71 42.88 -8.73
CA GLN A 197 -34.65 42.30 -9.55
C GLN A 197 -35.33 41.33 -10.52
N ALA A 198 -35.24 41.64 -11.81
CA ALA A 198 -35.67 40.73 -12.86
C ALA A 198 -34.94 39.39 -12.67
N PRO A 199 -35.64 38.24 -12.82
CA PRO A 199 -35.00 36.94 -12.67
C PRO A 199 -33.77 36.88 -13.55
N ALA A 200 -32.62 36.54 -12.95
CA ALA A 200 -31.38 36.36 -13.69
C ALA A 200 -31.65 35.48 -14.91
N PRO A 201 -31.27 35.89 -16.13
CA PRO A 201 -31.56 35.13 -17.34
C PRO A 201 -30.95 33.73 -17.16
N LYS A 202 -31.81 32.71 -17.25
CA LYS A 202 -31.36 31.33 -17.36
C LYS A 202 -30.33 31.27 -18.49
N PRO A 203 -29.15 30.66 -18.29
CA PRO A 203 -28.23 30.42 -19.39
C PRO A 203 -28.93 29.50 -20.41
N THR A 204 -29.45 30.09 -21.48
CA THR A 204 -29.91 29.38 -22.66
C THR A 204 -28.68 28.88 -23.40
N THR A 205 -28.19 27.72 -22.98
CA THR A 205 -27.20 26.96 -23.73
C THR A 205 -27.63 25.52 -23.73
N ASP A 206 -28.63 25.21 -24.55
CA ASP A 206 -28.80 23.86 -25.06
C ASP A 206 -28.89 23.93 -26.59
N LEU A 207 -27.72 24.17 -27.19
CA LEU A 207 -27.49 24.27 -28.63
C LEU A 207 -27.44 22.89 -29.31
N PHE A 208 -27.63 21.79 -28.57
CA PHE A 208 -27.42 20.43 -29.07
C PHE A 208 -28.53 19.42 -28.75
N THR A 209 -29.68 19.82 -28.21
CA THR A 209 -30.85 18.92 -28.12
C THR A 209 -31.78 19.09 -29.33
N PRO A 210 -31.92 18.08 -30.22
CA PRO A 210 -32.82 18.14 -31.36
C PRO A 210 -34.28 18.15 -30.92
N ARG A 211 -35.07 19.11 -31.42
CA ARG A 211 -36.53 19.17 -31.24
C ARG A 211 -37.17 17.95 -31.92
N LYS A 212 -37.97 17.17 -31.18
CA LYS A 212 -38.89 16.19 -31.78
C LYS A 212 -40.01 16.95 -32.52
N PRO A 213 -40.34 16.63 -33.78
CA PRO A 213 -41.50 17.20 -34.44
C PRO A 213 -42.79 16.66 -33.83
N ALA A 214 -43.78 17.54 -33.69
CA ALA A 214 -45.13 17.21 -33.26
C ALA A 214 -45.83 16.35 -34.34
N ARG A 215 -46.59 15.35 -33.89
CA ARG A 215 -47.49 14.53 -34.71
C ARG A 215 -48.65 15.40 -35.21
N GLU A 216 -48.90 15.33 -36.52
CA GLU A 216 -50.25 15.23 -37.11
C GLU A 216 -50.23 14.08 -38.11
#